data_AF-A0A6L3GN78-F1
#
_entry.id   AF-A0A6L3GN78-F1
#
_cell.length_a   1.000
_cell.length_b   1.000
_cell.length_c   1.000
_cell.angle_alpha   90.00
_cell.angle_beta   90.00
_cell.angle_gamma   90.00
#
_symmetry.space_group_name_H-M   'P 1'
#
loop_
_entity.id
_entity.type
_entity.pdbx_description
1 polymer ?
#
loop_
_entity_poly.entity_id
_entity_poly.type
_entity_poly.pdbx_seq_one_letter_code
_entity_poly.pdbx_strand_id
1 'polypeptide(L)'
;MKLIINASTLSGTGVTQVAVSFIEECKRFEENYYFVFLSNHVYSQVEIEKFPSNFKFYVIDKHPRYFIEGYSTRRYLRTMEAIIKPDCVFSIFGPSYWTPKAPHLMGYAYPHYV
;
A
#
# COMPACT_ATOMS: atom_id res chain seq x y z
N MET A 1 -2.61 -12.51 10.39
CA MET A 1 -1.54 -11.51 10.65
C MET A 1 -2.02 -10.10 10.32
N LYS A 2 -1.43 -9.03 10.88
CA LYS A 2 -1.67 -7.64 10.46
C LYS A 2 -0.70 -7.27 9.34
N LEU A 3 -1.23 -6.99 8.16
CA LEU A 3 -0.42 -6.69 6.97
C LEU A 3 -0.73 -5.27 6.48
N ILE A 4 0.31 -4.48 6.23
CA ILE A 4 0.16 -3.27 5.41
C ILE A 4 0.42 -3.64 3.96
N ILE A 5 -0.55 -3.36 3.08
CA ILE A 5 -0.36 -3.43 1.63
C ILE A 5 -0.18 -2.00 1.14
N ASN A 6 1.02 -1.67 0.67
CA ASN A 6 1.35 -0.36 0.16
C ASN A 6 1.27 -0.30 -1.37
N ALA A 7 0.25 0.39 -1.86
CA ALA A 7 0.02 0.77 -3.24
C ALA A 7 -0.08 2.30 -3.42
N SER A 8 0.36 3.08 -2.42
CA SER A 8 0.22 4.54 -2.37
C SER A 8 1.05 5.30 -3.40
N THR A 9 2.04 4.63 -4.00
CA THR A 9 2.98 5.20 -4.97
C THR A 9 2.56 4.97 -6.43
N LEU A 10 1.49 4.21 -6.67
CA LEU A 10 1.18 3.70 -8.01
C LEU A 10 0.25 4.64 -8.76
N SER A 11 0.62 5.06 -9.96
CA SER A 11 -0.21 5.90 -10.84
C SER A 11 -0.34 5.39 -12.27
N GLY A 12 0.50 4.44 -12.70
CA GLY A 12 0.46 3.88 -14.06
C GLY A 12 -0.56 2.75 -14.20
N THR A 13 -1.20 2.64 -15.36
CA THR A 13 -2.28 1.68 -15.64
C THR A 13 -1.90 0.23 -15.30
N GLY A 14 -0.79 -0.29 -15.84
CA GLY A 14 -0.38 -1.68 -15.59
C GLY A 14 -0.06 -1.97 -14.12
N VAL A 15 0.68 -1.08 -13.45
CA VAL A 15 1.01 -1.28 -12.02
C VAL A 15 -0.22 -1.17 -11.12
N THR A 16 -1.19 -0.32 -11.47
CA THR A 16 -2.45 -0.23 -10.72
C THR A 16 -3.30 -1.48 -10.88
N GLN A 17 -3.34 -2.09 -12.07
CA GLN A 17 -4.06 -3.35 -12.30
C GLN A 17 -3.46 -4.51 -11.50
N VAL A 18 -2.13 -4.61 -11.43
CA VAL A 18 -1.46 -5.61 -10.59
C VAL A 18 -1.81 -5.40 -9.11
N ALA A 19 -1.81 -4.15 -8.64
CA ALA A 19 -2.19 -3.84 -7.27
C ALA A 19 -3.64 -4.22 -6.96
N VAL A 20 -4.59 -3.88 -7.84
CA VAL A 20 -6.01 -4.23 -7.70
C VAL A 20 -6.19 -5.75 -7.65
N SER A 21 -5.58 -6.47 -8.61
CA SER A 21 -5.66 -7.94 -8.65
C SER A 21 -5.10 -8.59 -7.39
N PHE A 22 -3.97 -8.09 -6.86
CA PHE A 22 -3.39 -8.60 -5.62
C PHE A 22 -4.32 -8.35 -4.43
N ILE A 23 -4.86 -7.13 -4.30
CA ILE A 23 -5.75 -6.74 -3.20
C ILE A 23 -7.05 -7.58 -3.21
N GLU A 24 -7.64 -7.83 -4.38
CA GLU A 24 -8.82 -8.70 -4.50
C GLU A 24 -8.52 -10.15 -4.09
N GLU A 25 -7.37 -10.68 -4.49
CA GLU A 25 -6.96 -12.05 -4.14
C GLU A 25 -6.80 -12.22 -2.61
N CYS A 26 -6.38 -11.17 -1.90
CA CYS A 26 -6.27 -11.18 -0.43
C CYS A 26 -7.60 -11.47 0.28
N LYS A 27 -8.76 -11.29 -0.37
CA LYS A 27 -10.08 -11.60 0.21
C LYS A 27 -10.24 -13.08 0.55
N ARG A 28 -9.48 -13.96 -0.11
CA ARG A 28 -9.51 -15.42 0.13
C ARG A 28 -8.80 -15.84 1.43
N PHE A 29 -8.08 -14.92 2.08
CA PHE A 29 -7.26 -15.17 3.26
C PHE A 29 -7.79 -14.35 4.45
N GLU A 30 -8.92 -14.81 5.00
CA GLU A 30 -9.70 -14.12 6.02
C GLU A 30 -9.02 -14.07 7.40
N GLU A 31 -8.02 -14.91 7.65
CA GLU A 31 -7.22 -14.96 8.89
C GLU A 31 -6.27 -13.75 9.06
N ASN A 32 -6.15 -12.93 8.02
CA ASN A 32 -5.32 -11.74 8.01
C ASN A 32 -6.15 -10.47 8.17
N TYR A 33 -5.54 -9.43 8.74
CA TYR A 33 -6.07 -8.08 8.83
C TYR A 33 -5.25 -7.19 7.91
N TYR A 34 -5.90 -6.60 6.93
CA TYR A 34 -5.26 -5.82 5.87
C TYR A 34 -5.46 -4.33 6.08
N PHE A 35 -4.36 -3.59 6.06
CA PHE A 35 -4.34 -2.14 6.08
C PHE A 35 -3.79 -1.68 4.74
N VAL A 36 -4.66 -1.25 3.84
CA VAL A 36 -4.32 -1.02 2.43
C VAL A 36 -4.13 0.46 2.19
N PHE A 37 -2.92 0.87 1.86
CA PHE A 37 -2.60 2.26 1.49
C PHE A 37 -2.71 2.40 -0.02
N LEU A 38 -3.67 3.19 -0.48
CA LEU A 38 -4.03 3.33 -1.88
C LEU A 38 -3.60 4.71 -2.39
N SER A 39 -3.12 4.78 -3.62
CA SER A 39 -3.13 6.06 -4.35
C SER A 39 -4.54 6.33 -4.87
N ASN A 40 -4.81 7.56 -5.31
CA ASN A 40 -6.07 7.89 -5.98
C ASN A 40 -6.36 7.02 -7.22
N HIS A 41 -5.32 6.62 -7.96
CA HIS A 41 -5.46 5.79 -9.16
C HIS A 41 -5.81 4.34 -8.87
N VAL A 42 -5.31 3.79 -7.75
CA VAL A 42 -5.69 2.43 -7.32
C VAL A 42 -7.07 2.48 -6.68
N TYR A 43 -7.34 3.48 -5.84
CA TYR A 43 -8.64 3.66 -5.19
C TYR A 43 -9.80 3.70 -6.17
N SER A 44 -9.66 4.41 -7.30
CA SER A 44 -10.72 4.49 -8.32
C SER A 44 -11.01 3.17 -9.05
N GLN A 45 -10.25 2.10 -8.78
CA GLN A 45 -10.39 0.78 -9.40
C GLN A 45 -10.75 -0.32 -8.39
N VAL A 46 -10.96 0.03 -7.11
CA VAL A 46 -11.30 -0.92 -6.04
C VAL A 46 -12.70 -0.61 -5.53
N GLU A 47 -13.58 -1.62 -5.51
CA GLU A 47 -14.92 -1.52 -4.93
C GLU A 47 -14.85 -1.82 -3.42
N ILE A 48 -14.36 -0.87 -2.63
CA ILE A 48 -14.03 -1.05 -1.20
C ILE A 48 -15.20 -1.58 -0.36
N GLU A 49 -16.43 -1.31 -0.77
CA GLU A 49 -17.66 -1.73 -0.11
C GLU A 49 -17.89 -3.24 -0.22
N LYS A 50 -17.24 -3.91 -1.19
CA LYS A 50 -17.30 -5.36 -1.39
C LYS A 50 -16.24 -6.13 -0.60
N PHE A 51 -15.42 -5.45 0.20
CA PHE A 51 -14.38 -6.08 0.99
C PHE A 51 -14.89 -6.47 2.38
N PRO A 52 -14.40 -7.60 2.95
CA PRO A 52 -14.77 -7.99 4.29
C PRO A 52 -14.19 -7.05 5.36
N SER A 53 -14.72 -7.14 6.58
CA SER A 53 -14.41 -6.23 7.70
C SER A 53 -12.96 -6.29 8.21
N ASN A 54 -12.20 -7.30 7.78
CA ASN A 54 -10.77 -7.42 8.04
C ASN A 54 -9.90 -6.48 7.19
N PHE A 55 -10.49 -5.71 6.26
CA PHE A 55 -9.81 -4.67 5.48
C PHE A 55 -10.06 -3.27 6.04
N LYS A 56 -8.99 -2.46 6.06
CA LYS A 56 -9.05 -1.00 6.30
C LYS A 56 -8.29 -0.28 5.21
N PHE A 57 -8.98 0.61 4.50
CA PHE A 57 -8.41 1.37 3.39
C PHE A 57 -8.03 2.78 3.81
N TYR A 58 -6.88 3.24 3.31
CA TYR A 58 -6.37 4.60 3.51
C TYR A 58 -5.99 5.18 2.15
N VAL A 59 -6.70 6.21 1.70
CA VAL A 59 -6.37 6.91 0.46
C VAL A 59 -5.28 7.94 0.76
N ILE A 60 -4.19 7.85 0.00
CA ILE A 60 -3.01 8.71 0.12
C ILE A 60 -3.01 9.67 -1.06
N ASP A 61 -3.60 10.84 -0.85
CA ASP A 61 -3.90 11.78 -1.94
C ASP A 61 -2.67 12.37 -2.62
N LYS A 62 -1.56 12.50 -1.89
CA LYS A 62 -0.36 13.16 -2.35
C LYS A 62 0.77 12.17 -2.52
N HIS A 63 1.31 12.08 -3.74
CA HIS A 63 2.40 11.14 -4.04
C HIS A 63 3.62 11.44 -3.15
N PRO A 64 4.20 10.44 -2.48
CA PRO A 64 5.30 10.62 -1.53
C PRO A 64 6.64 11.06 -2.16
N ARG A 65 6.68 11.35 -3.47
CA ARG A 65 7.89 11.79 -4.19
C ARG A 65 8.02 13.32 -4.20
N TYR A 66 6.90 14.05 -4.15
CA TYR A 66 6.91 15.51 -4.24
C TYR A 66 7.58 16.13 -3.00
N PHE A 67 8.23 17.29 -3.15
CA PHE A 67 9.21 17.78 -2.18
C PHE A 67 8.61 18.05 -0.78
N ILE A 68 7.78 19.08 -0.66
CA ILE A 68 7.14 19.47 0.62
C ILE A 68 6.01 18.49 0.97
N GLU A 69 5.14 18.22 0.00
CA GLU A 69 3.96 17.37 0.20
C GLU A 69 4.32 15.91 0.48
N GLY A 70 5.37 15.40 -0.16
CA GLY A 70 5.85 14.05 0.11
C GLY A 70 6.46 13.92 1.50
N TYR A 71 6.96 14.99 2.12
CA TYR A 71 7.42 14.91 3.52
C TYR A 71 6.24 14.62 4.46
N SER A 72 5.13 15.35 4.32
CA SER A 72 3.91 15.07 5.07
C SER A 72 3.38 13.67 4.81
N THR A 73 3.36 13.21 3.54
CA THR A 73 2.93 11.86 3.20
C THR A 73 3.82 10.81 3.86
N ARG A 74 5.15 10.93 3.75
CA ARG A 74 6.10 10.00 4.38
C ARG A 74 5.96 9.99 5.91
N ARG A 75 5.71 11.15 6.53
CA ARG A 75 5.43 11.25 7.96
C ARG A 75 4.12 10.53 8.32
N TYR A 76 3.06 10.77 7.56
CA TYR A 76 1.77 10.10 7.75
C TYR A 76 1.90 8.57 7.67
N LEU A 77 2.59 8.06 6.64
CA LEU A 77 2.81 6.62 6.45
C LEU A 77 3.55 5.99 7.64
N ARG A 78 4.60 6.64 8.15
CA ARG A 78 5.31 6.20 9.38
C ARG A 78 4.41 6.25 10.62
N THR A 79 3.58 7.29 10.75
CA THR A 79 2.65 7.40 11.87
C THR A 79 1.61 6.29 11.83
N MET A 80 1.03 6.02 10.66
CA MET A 80 0.07 4.94 10.46
C MET A 80 0.69 3.59 10.76
N GLU A 81 1.90 3.31 10.26
CA GLU A 81 2.63 2.10 10.60
C GLU A 81 2.81 1.94 12.13
N ALA A 82 3.22 3.00 12.83
CA ALA A 82 3.43 2.97 14.28
C ALA A 82 2.13 2.72 15.07
N ILE A 83 0.99 3.18 14.55
CA ILE A 83 -0.35 2.93 15.13
C ILE A 83 -0.80 1.49 14.84
N ILE A 84 -0.67 1.05 13.59
CA ILE A 84 -1.13 -0.27 13.13
C ILE A 84 -0.32 -1.39 13.78
N LYS A 85 1.00 -1.19 13.89
CA LYS A 85 1.99 -2.18 14.32
C LYS A 85 1.84 -3.48 13.52
N PRO A 86 2.08 -3.43 12.20
CA PRO A 86 1.90 -4.60 11.35
C PRO A 86 2.98 -5.66 11.62
N ASP A 87 2.65 -6.92 11.34
CA ASP A 87 3.61 -8.02 11.33
C ASP A 87 4.53 -7.93 10.10
N CYS A 88 4.03 -7.37 9.00
CA CYS A 88 4.79 -7.17 7.76
C CYS A 88 4.20 -6.01 6.94
N VAL A 89 5.07 -5.31 6.21
CA VAL A 89 4.68 -4.39 5.14
C VAL A 89 5.02 -5.02 3.80
N PHE A 90 4.04 -5.05 2.89
CA PHE A 90 4.25 -5.41 1.51
C PHE A 90 4.02 -4.19 0.61
N SER A 91 5.05 -3.71 -0.07
CA SER A 91 4.91 -2.70 -1.12
C SER A 91 4.84 -3.37 -2.48
N ILE A 92 3.73 -3.18 -3.20
CA ILE A 92 3.46 -3.85 -4.48
C ILE A 92 4.59 -3.59 -5.47
N PHE A 93 5.03 -2.32 -5.57
CA PHE A 93 6.24 -1.94 -6.28
C PHE A 93 7.04 -0.88 -5.52
N GLY A 94 8.37 -0.96 -5.67
CA GLY A 94 9.29 0.05 -5.22
C GLY A 94 9.45 1.24 -6.17
N PRO A 95 10.04 2.35 -5.69
CA PRO A 95 10.43 2.56 -4.29
C PRO A 95 9.22 2.92 -3.40
N SER A 96 9.24 2.48 -2.13
CA SER A 96 8.19 2.77 -1.15
C SER A 96 8.21 4.23 -0.64
N TYR A 97 9.33 4.94 -0.77
CA TYR A 97 9.58 6.31 -0.26
C TYR A 97 9.53 6.47 1.27
N TRP A 98 9.29 5.42 2.04
CA TRP A 98 9.64 5.35 3.46
C TRP A 98 10.23 3.97 3.77
N THR A 99 10.97 3.89 4.87
CA THR A 99 11.54 2.64 5.39
C THR A 99 10.62 2.13 6.50
N PRO A 100 9.85 1.06 6.28
CA PRO A 100 9.11 0.41 7.35
C PRO A 100 10.04 -0.10 8.45
N LYS A 101 9.54 -0.11 9.69
CA LYS A 101 10.19 -0.75 10.84
C LYS A 101 9.86 -2.24 10.93
N ALA A 102 8.64 -2.63 10.52
CA ALA A 102 8.29 -4.04 10.39
C ALA A 102 9.05 -4.69 9.22
N PRO A 103 9.19 -6.04 9.18
CA PRO A 103 9.68 -6.74 8.01
C PRO A 103 9.03 -6.22 6.72
N HIS A 104 9.83 -5.85 5.73
CA HIS A 104 9.36 -5.19 4.52
C HIS A 104 9.70 -6.04 3.30
N LEU A 105 8.66 -6.54 2.64
CA LEU A 105 8.75 -7.11 1.30
C LEU A 105 8.40 -6.03 0.28
N MET A 106 9.22 -5.87 -0.75
CA MET A 106 9.01 -4.89 -1.80
C MET A 106 9.12 -5.57 -3.16
N GLY A 107 8.06 -5.47 -3.97
CA GLY A 107 8.09 -5.89 -5.36
C GLY A 107 8.83 -4.88 -6.23
N TYR A 108 9.17 -5.29 -7.45
CA TYR A 108 9.81 -4.46 -8.46
C TYR A 108 9.17 -4.71 -9.82
N ALA A 109 9.03 -3.66 -10.62
CA ALA A 109 8.63 -3.80 -12.03
C ALA A 109 9.84 -3.99 -12.94
N TYR A 110 10.98 -3.42 -12.54
CA TYR A 110 12.24 -3.45 -13.27
C TYR A 110 13.34 -3.98 -12.34
N PRO A 111 13.67 -5.29 -12.41
CA PRO A 111 14.64 -5.91 -11.49
C PRO A 111 16.01 -5.24 -11.51
N HIS A 112 16.42 -4.69 -12.66
CA HIS A 112 17.74 -4.08 -12.82
C HIS A 112 17.89 -2.72 -12.10
N TYR A 113 16.83 -2.20 -11.47
CA TYR A 113 16.87 -0.97 -10.66
C TYR A 113 16.81 -1.22 -9.16
N VAL A 114 16.83 -2.49 -8.70
CA VAL A 114 16.62 -2.88 -7.28
C VAL A 114 17.77 -3.74 -6.76
#